data_AF-A0A2T0VKZ3-F1
#
_entry.id   AF-A0A2T0VKZ3-F1
#
_cell.length_a   1.000
_cell.length_b   1.000
_cell.length_c   1.000
_cell.angle_alpha   90.00
_cell.angle_beta   90.00
_cell.angle_gamma   90.00
#
_symmetry.space_group_name_H-M   'P 1'
#
loop_
_entity.id
_entity.type
_entity.pdbx_description
1 polymer ?
#
loop_
_entity_poly.entity_id
_entity_poly.type
_entity_poly.pdbx_seq_one_letter_code
_entity_poly.pdbx_strand_id
1 'polypeptide(L)'
;MLLSLYRRLAEKWRMGLLPSLTPSGCHDYIRMYRLRVDECKQVTVQGKRYDATLLFRNKLYVNSLLSYAGLPVCEDLGTIEAGEVRTLDGKPTDLHLLFRSRGGGVFVKPVMGSGGRGCALLRSADDPRVAEYLASSGSYLVQRPLEQEEVMSALYPASINTVRIVTVSRGQAGPVPYCAVLRVGCGGSSTDNWTSGGLVANLDVQGGRVVSPAFRKRPFQFLERHPDSGQRIEGFEVPRFNEMVDVATRAHRLFPFASSLGWDLACVRTGVVIIEVNNDWGANVHRIFDKSFDRHFLTAVESS
;
A
#
# COMPACT_ATOMS: atom_id res chain seq x y z
N MET A 1 6.54 -2.04 -30.40
CA MET A 1 6.64 -0.71 -29.75
C MET A 1 7.08 -0.79 -28.29
N LEU A 2 6.54 -1.70 -27.46
CA LEU A 2 7.07 -1.99 -26.10
C LEU A 2 8.52 -2.52 -26.10
N LEU A 3 8.89 -3.31 -27.12
CA LEU A 3 10.27 -3.79 -27.34
C LEU A 3 11.28 -2.66 -27.65
N SER A 4 10.85 -1.54 -28.26
CA SER A 4 11.74 -0.40 -28.50
C SER A 4 11.91 0.47 -27.26
N LEU A 5 10.92 0.48 -26.35
CA LEU A 5 11.05 1.11 -25.04
C LEU A 5 12.05 0.33 -24.16
N TYR A 6 12.01 -1.00 -24.20
CA TYR A 6 12.96 -1.86 -23.50
C TYR A 6 14.41 -1.66 -23.98
N ARG A 7 14.63 -1.49 -25.30
CA ARG A 7 15.96 -1.20 -25.86
C ARG A 7 16.48 0.20 -25.49
N ARG A 8 15.61 1.22 -25.45
CA ARG A 8 15.99 2.59 -25.04
C ARG A 8 16.28 2.69 -23.54
N LEU A 9 15.57 1.94 -22.71
CA LEU A 9 15.87 1.83 -21.27
C LEU A 9 17.21 1.11 -21.04
N ALA A 10 17.56 0.12 -21.86
CA ALA A 10 18.86 -0.55 -21.83
C ALA A 10 20.04 0.35 -22.25
N GLU A 11 19.83 1.29 -23.19
CA GLU A 11 20.86 2.26 -23.59
C GLU A 11 21.11 3.36 -22.54
N LYS A 12 20.07 3.88 -21.88
CA LYS A 12 20.25 4.86 -20.79
C LYS A 12 20.95 4.26 -19.57
N TRP A 13 20.80 2.96 -19.36
CA TRP A 13 21.49 2.20 -18.30
C TRP A 13 23.01 2.09 -18.49
N ARG A 14 23.51 2.29 -19.73
CA ARG A 14 24.95 2.36 -20.04
C ARG A 14 25.62 3.66 -19.60
N MET A 15 24.86 4.71 -19.22
CA MET A 15 25.39 6.06 -19.01
C MET A 15 25.60 6.49 -17.55
N GLY A 16 25.36 5.64 -16.56
CA GLY A 16 25.84 5.86 -15.18
C GLY A 16 25.33 7.12 -14.44
N LEU A 17 24.20 7.69 -14.84
CA LEU A 17 23.65 8.90 -14.22
C LEU A 17 22.57 8.56 -13.18
N LEU A 18 22.97 8.46 -11.90
CA LEU A 18 22.32 8.96 -10.67
C LEU A 18 22.90 8.26 -9.40
N PRO A 19 22.91 8.94 -8.23
CA PRO A 19 23.97 8.84 -7.23
C PRO A 19 23.70 7.81 -6.12
N SER A 20 24.75 7.55 -5.35
CA SER A 20 24.78 6.74 -4.14
C SER A 20 23.74 7.16 -3.10
N LEU A 21 22.75 6.30 -2.87
CA LEU A 21 21.89 6.34 -1.69
C LEU A 21 21.87 4.94 -1.05
N THR A 22 22.75 4.73 -0.09
CA THR A 22 22.46 3.94 1.13
C THR A 22 21.84 4.93 2.14
N PRO A 23 20.85 4.55 2.99
CA PRO A 23 20.96 3.45 3.93
C PRO A 23 19.73 2.52 4.05
N SER A 24 20.08 1.31 4.47
CA SER A 24 19.28 0.21 5.00
C SER A 24 18.19 0.60 6.01
N GLY A 25 16.93 0.34 5.65
CA GLY A 25 15.81 0.17 6.60
C GLY A 25 15.36 -1.30 6.75
N CYS A 26 15.49 -2.11 5.70
CA CYS A 26 15.18 -3.55 5.75
C CYS A 26 16.26 -4.38 6.48
N HIS A 27 17.44 -3.82 6.71
CA HIS A 27 18.59 -4.58 7.22
C HIS A 27 18.59 -4.72 8.75
N ASP A 28 17.90 -3.83 9.47
CA ASP A 28 17.79 -3.90 10.93
C ASP A 28 16.62 -4.78 11.40
N TYR A 29 15.51 -4.80 10.67
CA TYR A 29 14.35 -5.66 11.01
C TYR A 29 14.66 -7.16 10.84
N ILE A 30 15.56 -7.51 9.92
CA ILE A 30 15.93 -8.91 9.62
C ILE A 30 17.08 -9.41 10.50
N ARG A 31 17.99 -8.51 10.95
CA ARG A 31 19.05 -8.86 11.91
C ARG A 31 18.52 -9.11 13.33
N MET A 32 17.42 -8.45 13.72
CA MET A 32 16.84 -8.56 15.06
C MET A 32 16.29 -9.97 15.37
N TYR A 33 15.97 -10.79 14.36
CA TYR A 33 15.24 -12.05 14.54
C TYR A 33 15.95 -13.32 14.05
N ARG A 34 17.27 -13.28 13.73
CA ARG A 34 18.05 -14.45 13.27
C ARG A 34 17.40 -15.29 12.15
N LEU A 35 16.53 -14.69 11.34
CA LEU A 35 15.98 -15.33 10.15
C LEU A 35 17.10 -15.44 9.10
N ARG A 36 17.68 -16.63 8.95
CA ARG A 36 18.51 -16.96 7.79
C ARG A 36 17.58 -17.15 6.60
N VAL A 37 17.30 -16.06 5.89
CA VAL A 37 16.77 -16.14 4.53
C VAL A 37 17.97 -16.32 3.61
N ASP A 38 18.47 -17.54 3.53
CA ASP A 38 19.39 -17.91 2.47
C ASP A 38 18.59 -17.83 1.15
N GLU A 39 19.09 -17.03 0.20
CA GLU A 39 18.68 -16.93 -1.21
C GLU A 39 17.52 -15.99 -1.63
N CYS A 40 16.58 -15.62 -0.76
CA CYS A 40 15.38 -14.91 -1.22
C CYS A 40 15.47 -13.37 -1.19
N LYS A 41 16.43 -12.77 -1.90
CA LYS A 41 16.46 -11.29 -2.09
C LYS A 41 17.03 -10.82 -3.42
N GLN A 42 17.57 -11.68 -4.28
CA GLN A 42 18.32 -11.23 -5.45
C GLN A 42 17.69 -11.71 -6.76
N VAL A 43 17.13 -10.78 -7.54
CA VAL A 43 16.79 -11.02 -8.94
C VAL A 43 17.97 -10.65 -9.82
N THR A 44 18.37 -11.57 -10.70
CA THR A 44 19.46 -11.31 -11.65
C THR A 44 18.87 -10.80 -12.96
N VAL A 45 19.21 -9.57 -13.33
CA VAL A 45 18.85 -8.96 -14.61
C VAL A 45 20.14 -8.70 -15.37
N GLN A 46 20.32 -9.40 -16.49
CA GLN A 46 21.51 -9.26 -17.36
C GLN A 46 22.84 -9.45 -16.61
N GLY A 47 22.90 -10.44 -15.72
CA GLY A 47 24.11 -10.76 -14.94
C GLY A 47 24.36 -9.87 -13.73
N LYS A 48 23.55 -8.83 -13.50
CA LYS A 48 23.61 -8.00 -12.29
C LYS A 48 22.51 -8.38 -11.31
N ARG A 49 22.83 -8.40 -10.02
CA ARG A 49 21.92 -8.80 -8.94
C ARG A 49 21.23 -7.57 -8.33
N TYR A 50 19.91 -7.64 -8.16
CA TYR A 50 19.07 -6.58 -7.62
C TYR A 50 18.26 -7.07 -6.42
N ASP A 51 18.07 -6.19 -5.43
CA ASP A 51 17.18 -6.47 -4.32
C ASP A 51 15.72 -6.54 -4.81
N ALA A 52 15.12 -7.72 -4.77
CA ALA A 52 13.74 -7.96 -5.20
C ALA A 52 12.72 -7.14 -4.39
N THR A 53 13.07 -6.71 -3.18
CA THR A 53 12.19 -5.88 -2.33
C THR A 53 11.99 -4.47 -2.87
N LEU A 54 12.85 -4.00 -3.80
CA LEU A 54 12.67 -2.74 -4.52
C LEU A 54 11.33 -2.69 -5.28
N LEU A 55 10.81 -3.85 -5.68
CA LEU A 55 9.52 -3.96 -6.34
C LEU A 55 8.39 -3.40 -5.49
N PHE A 56 8.40 -3.69 -4.18
CA PHE A 56 7.37 -3.22 -3.25
C PHE A 56 7.53 -1.73 -2.88
N ARG A 57 8.71 -1.15 -3.14
CA ARG A 57 8.96 0.28 -2.89
C ARG A 57 8.45 1.16 -4.02
N ASN A 58 8.46 0.66 -5.26
CA ASN A 58 7.98 1.41 -6.42
C ASN A 58 6.48 1.14 -6.66
N LYS A 59 5.65 2.10 -6.23
CA LYS A 59 4.19 1.99 -6.31
C LYS A 59 3.67 1.88 -7.74
N LEU A 60 4.30 2.53 -8.72
CA LEU A 60 3.90 2.44 -10.12
C LEU A 60 4.14 1.03 -10.68
N TYR A 61 5.33 0.46 -10.44
CA TYR A 61 5.67 -0.87 -10.95
C TYR A 61 4.79 -1.97 -10.35
N VAL A 62 4.61 -1.97 -9.03
CA VAL A 62 3.80 -3.01 -8.39
C VAL A 62 2.33 -2.88 -8.77
N ASN A 63 1.78 -1.67 -8.86
CA ASN A 63 0.40 -1.46 -9.29
C ASN A 63 0.18 -1.91 -10.73
N SER A 64 1.12 -1.58 -11.63
CA SER A 64 1.09 -2.04 -13.04
C SER A 64 1.15 -3.57 -13.15
N LEU A 65 2.01 -4.23 -12.37
CA LEU A 65 2.12 -5.69 -12.36
C LEU A 65 0.83 -6.35 -11.87
N LEU A 66 0.27 -5.86 -10.77
CA LEU A 66 -1.00 -6.35 -10.21
C LEU A 66 -2.14 -6.15 -11.21
N SER A 67 -2.24 -4.97 -11.83
CA SER A 67 -3.24 -4.67 -12.86
C SER A 67 -3.10 -5.60 -14.07
N TYR A 68 -1.88 -5.83 -14.55
CA TYR A 68 -1.61 -6.73 -15.68
C TYR A 68 -2.02 -8.17 -15.38
N ALA A 69 -1.86 -8.60 -14.12
CA ALA A 69 -2.31 -9.91 -13.64
C ALA A 69 -3.84 -10.01 -13.41
N GLY A 70 -4.60 -8.96 -13.74
CA GLY A 70 -6.06 -8.94 -13.58
C GLY A 70 -6.53 -8.78 -12.14
N LEU A 71 -5.67 -8.29 -11.24
CA LEU A 71 -6.05 -8.00 -9.86
C LEU A 71 -6.68 -6.61 -9.76
N PRO A 72 -7.67 -6.42 -8.88
CA PRO A 72 -8.33 -5.13 -8.74
C PRO A 72 -7.41 -4.17 -7.99
N VAL A 73 -6.95 -3.14 -8.68
CA VAL A 73 -6.10 -2.09 -8.13
C VAL A 73 -6.70 -0.72 -8.34
N CYS A 74 -6.19 0.27 -7.63
CA CYS A 74 -6.47 1.66 -7.95
C CYS A 74 -5.95 1.99 -9.37
N GLU A 75 -6.81 2.61 -10.18
CA GLU A 75 -6.50 2.94 -11.58
C GLU A 75 -5.47 4.06 -11.64
N ASP A 76 -4.31 3.76 -12.24
CA ASP A 76 -3.30 4.77 -12.52
C ASP A 76 -3.69 5.56 -13.78
N LEU A 77 -3.64 6.88 -13.68
CA LEU A 77 -3.99 7.80 -14.76
C LEU A 77 -2.75 8.38 -15.45
N GLY A 78 -1.64 8.49 -14.71
CA GLY A 78 -0.40 9.06 -15.20
C GLY A 78 0.62 9.30 -14.11
N THR A 79 1.66 10.03 -14.44
CA THR A 79 2.75 10.39 -13.53
C THR A 79 3.06 11.89 -13.61
N ILE A 80 3.65 12.40 -12.53
CA ILE A 80 4.29 13.72 -12.50
C ILE A 80 5.78 13.47 -12.22
N GLU A 81 6.67 13.94 -13.08
CA GLU A 81 8.12 13.80 -12.89
C GLU A 81 8.83 15.07 -13.34
N ALA A 82 9.60 15.69 -12.44
CA ALA A 82 10.32 16.94 -12.71
C ALA A 82 9.43 18.04 -13.34
N GLY A 83 8.20 18.17 -12.83
CA GLY A 83 7.20 19.13 -13.28
C GLY A 83 6.44 18.77 -14.56
N GLU A 84 6.79 17.66 -15.21
CA GLU A 84 6.06 17.19 -16.39
C GLU A 84 4.98 16.17 -16.01
N VAL A 85 3.76 16.40 -16.51
CA VAL A 85 2.66 15.44 -16.37
C VAL A 85 2.61 14.56 -17.61
N ARG A 86 2.58 13.24 -17.41
CA ARG A 86 2.57 12.26 -18.50
C ARG A 86 1.50 11.19 -18.27
N THR A 87 0.88 10.72 -19.34
CA THR A 87 0.07 9.49 -19.32
C THR A 87 0.97 8.28 -19.10
N LEU A 88 0.39 7.11 -18.78
CA LEU A 88 1.15 5.88 -18.55
C LEU A 88 1.93 5.38 -19.78
N ASP A 89 1.52 5.74 -21.00
CA ASP A 89 2.26 5.47 -22.23
C ASP A 89 3.36 6.51 -22.53
N GLY A 90 3.58 7.45 -21.61
CA GLY A 90 4.66 8.43 -21.62
C GLY A 90 4.37 9.70 -22.43
N LYS A 91 3.16 9.87 -22.95
CA LYS A 91 2.80 11.09 -23.69
C LYS A 91 2.60 12.26 -22.74
N PRO A 92 3.07 13.47 -23.08
CA PRO A 92 2.75 14.68 -22.32
C PRO A 92 1.23 14.88 -22.19
N THR A 93 0.79 15.30 -21.02
CA THR A 93 -0.60 15.64 -20.71
C THR A 93 -0.65 16.78 -19.68
N ASP A 94 -1.83 17.09 -19.17
CA ASP A 94 -2.05 18.06 -18.11
C ASP A 94 -2.94 17.44 -17.02
N LEU A 95 -2.71 17.79 -15.75
CA LEU A 95 -3.57 17.43 -14.64
C LEU A 95 -5.04 17.86 -14.87
N HIS A 96 -5.29 19.00 -15.50
CA HIS A 96 -6.62 19.45 -15.93
C HIS A 96 -7.37 18.39 -16.76
N LEU A 97 -6.66 17.71 -17.67
CA LEU A 97 -7.26 16.65 -18.48
C LEU A 97 -7.51 15.39 -17.65
N LEU A 98 -6.58 15.06 -16.74
CA LEU A 98 -6.74 13.92 -15.85
C LEU A 98 -7.91 14.12 -14.87
N PHE A 99 -8.12 15.31 -14.32
CA PHE A 99 -9.27 15.65 -13.46
C PHE A 99 -10.62 15.38 -14.14
N ARG A 100 -10.74 15.73 -15.42
CA ARG A 100 -11.97 15.58 -16.21
C ARG A 100 -12.25 14.14 -16.59
N SER A 101 -11.21 13.29 -16.59
CA SER A 101 -11.28 11.98 -17.22
C SER A 101 -12.24 11.00 -16.52
N ARG A 102 -12.32 10.95 -15.19
CA ARG A 102 -13.23 10.02 -14.44
C ARG A 102 -13.45 10.42 -12.97
N GLY A 103 -14.33 11.41 -12.69
CA GLY A 103 -14.86 11.62 -11.33
C GLY A 103 -14.42 12.90 -10.59
N GLY A 104 -13.96 13.93 -11.30
CA GLY A 104 -13.81 15.28 -10.73
C GLY A 104 -12.71 15.41 -9.68
N GLY A 105 -11.61 14.69 -9.85
CA GLY A 105 -10.48 14.69 -8.93
C GLY A 105 -9.35 13.75 -9.36
N VAL A 106 -8.18 13.90 -8.75
CA VAL A 106 -7.09 12.91 -8.80
C VAL A 106 -6.47 12.72 -7.42
N PHE A 107 -6.00 11.51 -7.15
CA PHE A 107 -5.17 11.23 -5.98
C PHE A 107 -3.70 11.16 -6.40
N VAL A 108 -2.87 12.03 -5.82
CA VAL A 108 -1.43 12.08 -6.11
C VAL A 108 -0.68 11.46 -4.95
N LYS A 109 0.27 10.55 -5.21
CA LYS A 109 1.15 9.96 -4.19
C LYS A 109 2.58 9.80 -4.71
N PRO A 110 3.64 9.92 -3.87
CA PRO A 110 5.01 9.72 -4.35
C PRO A 110 5.24 8.26 -4.77
N VAL A 111 5.96 8.04 -5.88
CA VAL A 111 6.23 6.69 -6.42
C VAL A 111 6.98 5.82 -5.41
N MET A 112 7.92 6.42 -4.66
CA MET A 112 8.78 5.74 -3.68
C MET A 112 8.45 6.13 -2.22
N GLY A 113 7.28 6.71 -1.97
CA GLY A 113 6.90 7.26 -0.66
C GLY A 113 6.44 6.23 0.37
N SER A 114 6.33 6.65 1.63
CA SER A 114 5.78 5.86 2.75
C SER A 114 5.06 6.75 3.77
N GLY A 115 4.16 6.16 4.57
CA GLY A 115 3.49 6.85 5.67
C GLY A 115 2.41 7.86 5.25
N GLY A 116 1.96 7.86 4.00
CA GLY A 116 1.01 8.84 3.47
C GLY A 116 1.57 10.25 3.25
N ARG A 117 2.88 10.48 3.50
CA ARG A 117 3.50 11.79 3.26
C ARG A 117 3.56 12.12 1.78
N GLY A 118 3.19 13.35 1.44
CA GLY A 118 3.12 13.82 0.05
C GLY A 118 1.94 13.25 -0.73
N CYS A 119 1.01 12.56 -0.07
CA CYS A 119 -0.24 12.12 -0.69
C CYS A 119 -1.31 13.22 -0.57
N ALA A 120 -2.06 13.46 -1.65
CA ALA A 120 -3.18 14.39 -1.62
C ALA A 120 -4.30 13.96 -2.58
N LEU A 121 -5.54 14.11 -2.13
CA LEU A 121 -6.69 14.17 -3.01
C LEU A 121 -6.85 15.61 -3.50
N LEU A 122 -6.73 15.80 -4.80
CA LEU A 122 -6.91 17.08 -5.48
C LEU A 122 -8.26 17.03 -6.21
N ARG A 123 -9.05 18.09 -6.10
CA ARG A 123 -10.37 18.21 -6.74
C ARG A 123 -10.44 19.30 -7.80
N SER A 124 -9.46 20.21 -7.80
CA SER A 124 -9.29 21.25 -8.79
C SER A 124 -7.82 21.37 -9.16
N ALA A 125 -7.57 21.84 -10.37
CA ALA A 125 -6.25 22.24 -10.80
C ALA A 125 -5.79 23.58 -10.19
N ASP A 126 -6.73 24.38 -9.70
CA ASP A 126 -6.45 25.63 -8.97
C ASP A 126 -6.05 25.38 -7.51
N ASP A 127 -6.04 24.10 -7.07
CA ASP A 127 -5.55 23.74 -5.75
C ASP A 127 -4.05 24.11 -5.64
N PRO A 128 -3.64 24.92 -4.66
CA PRO A 128 -2.27 25.43 -4.58
C PRO A 128 -1.21 24.32 -4.51
N ARG A 129 -1.59 23.13 -4.02
CA ARG A 129 -0.70 21.96 -3.97
C ARG A 129 -0.32 21.43 -5.35
N VAL A 130 -1.12 21.71 -6.39
CA VAL A 130 -0.78 21.37 -7.78
C VAL A 130 0.56 22.02 -8.16
N ALA A 131 0.72 23.31 -7.86
CA ALA A 131 1.96 24.03 -8.14
C ALA A 131 3.15 23.42 -7.37
N GLU A 132 2.94 22.95 -6.13
CA GLU A 132 3.98 22.26 -5.35
C GLU A 132 4.42 20.95 -6.01
N TYR A 133 3.48 20.14 -6.51
CA TYR A 133 3.82 18.91 -7.24
C TYR A 133 4.54 19.19 -8.56
N LEU A 134 4.16 20.25 -9.27
CA LEU A 134 4.79 20.62 -10.54
C LEU A 134 6.17 21.28 -10.34
N ALA A 135 6.40 21.96 -9.21
CA ALA A 135 7.72 22.52 -8.87
C ALA A 135 8.68 21.49 -8.27
N SER A 136 8.17 20.31 -7.89
CA SER A 136 8.96 19.24 -7.26
C SER A 136 9.87 18.52 -8.26
N SER A 137 11.07 18.18 -7.83
CA SER A 137 11.98 17.27 -8.54
C SER A 137 11.65 15.79 -8.33
N GLY A 138 10.63 15.49 -7.53
CA GLY A 138 10.19 14.12 -7.24
C GLY A 138 9.35 13.48 -8.34
N SER A 139 9.13 12.17 -8.21
CA SER A 139 8.23 11.40 -9.06
C SER A 139 6.96 11.03 -8.30
N TYR A 140 5.80 11.32 -8.89
CA TYR A 140 4.49 11.05 -8.31
C TYR A 140 3.63 10.22 -9.26
N LEU A 141 2.80 9.38 -8.66
CA LEU A 141 1.77 8.61 -9.32
C LEU A 141 0.43 9.34 -9.17
N VAL A 142 -0.29 9.51 -10.28
CA VAL A 142 -1.62 10.10 -10.33
C VAL A 142 -2.62 8.98 -10.50
N GLN A 143 -3.55 8.83 -9.55
CA GLN A 143 -4.54 7.76 -9.53
C GLN A 143 -5.97 8.31 -9.54
N ARG A 144 -6.91 7.49 -9.99
CA ARG A 144 -8.35 7.77 -9.87
C ARG A 144 -8.74 7.83 -8.38
N PRO A 145 -9.48 8.85 -7.93
CA PRO A 145 -10.04 8.87 -6.59
C PRO A 145 -10.99 7.68 -6.38
N LEU A 146 -10.97 7.12 -5.18
CA LEU A 146 -11.85 6.04 -4.79
C LEU A 146 -13.05 6.56 -4.01
N GLU A 147 -14.16 5.85 -4.11
CA GLU A 147 -15.34 6.03 -3.27
C GLU A 147 -15.56 4.73 -2.50
N GLN A 148 -15.34 4.78 -1.19
CA GLN A 148 -15.54 3.62 -0.32
C GLN A 148 -17.03 3.33 -0.09
N GLU A 149 -17.35 2.08 0.28
CA GLU A 149 -18.70 1.67 0.66
C GLU A 149 -19.26 2.55 1.79
N GLU A 150 -20.59 2.72 1.85
CA GLU A 150 -21.25 3.62 2.81
C GLU A 150 -20.99 3.20 4.26
N VAL A 151 -20.98 1.90 4.54
CA VAL A 151 -20.66 1.36 5.87
C VAL A 151 -19.21 1.66 6.29
N MET A 152 -18.27 1.71 5.35
CA MET A 152 -16.90 2.15 5.62
C MET A 152 -16.83 3.66 5.83
N SER A 153 -17.61 4.44 5.08
CA SER A 153 -17.73 5.89 5.24
C SER A 153 -18.37 6.29 6.56
N ALA A 154 -19.27 5.45 7.11
CA ALA A 154 -19.88 5.68 8.41
C ALA A 154 -18.81 5.72 9.53
N LEU A 155 -17.74 4.93 9.42
CA LEU A 155 -16.60 5.02 10.34
C LEU A 155 -15.89 6.37 10.21
N TYR A 156 -15.48 6.73 9.00
CA TYR A 156 -14.84 8.01 8.72
C TYR A 156 -14.86 8.33 7.21
N PRO A 157 -15.54 9.41 6.77
CA PRO A 157 -15.74 9.68 5.34
C PRO A 157 -14.63 10.52 4.69
N ALA A 158 -13.77 11.18 5.48
CA ALA A 158 -12.76 12.10 4.93
C ALA A 158 -11.47 11.43 4.42
N SER A 159 -11.36 10.10 4.56
CA SER A 159 -10.33 9.28 3.93
C SER A 159 -10.90 7.93 3.52
N ILE A 160 -10.17 7.21 2.65
CA ILE A 160 -10.41 5.78 2.45
C ILE A 160 -9.91 5.03 3.67
N ASN A 161 -10.83 4.32 4.33
CA ASN A 161 -10.53 3.39 5.41
C ASN A 161 -10.17 2.05 4.80
N THR A 162 -9.08 1.46 5.24
CA THR A 162 -8.54 0.23 4.64
C THR A 162 -8.43 -0.89 5.64
N VAL A 163 -8.38 -2.10 5.12
CA VAL A 163 -7.98 -3.29 5.86
C VAL A 163 -6.56 -3.66 5.46
N ARG A 164 -5.68 -3.78 6.44
CA ARG A 164 -4.38 -4.41 6.24
C ARG A 164 -4.50 -5.90 6.50
N ILE A 165 -4.37 -6.71 5.46
CA ILE A 165 -4.29 -8.17 5.56
C ILE A 165 -2.84 -8.60 5.37
N VAL A 166 -2.29 -9.32 6.33
CA VAL A 166 -0.96 -9.92 6.21
C VAL A 166 -1.12 -11.35 5.72
N THR A 167 -0.45 -11.68 4.63
CA THR A 167 -0.37 -13.04 4.09
C THR A 167 1.02 -13.63 4.35
N VAL A 168 1.08 -14.94 4.60
CA VAL A 168 2.33 -15.70 4.81
C VAL A 168 2.37 -16.85 3.81
N SER A 169 3.51 -17.02 3.14
CA SER A 169 3.74 -18.13 2.21
C SER A 169 3.99 -19.43 2.97
N ARG A 170 3.25 -20.50 2.65
CA ARG A 170 3.40 -21.86 3.21
C ARG A 170 4.05 -22.81 2.21
N GLY A 171 5.17 -22.38 1.62
CA GLY A 171 5.90 -23.17 0.62
C GLY A 171 5.00 -23.59 -0.54
N GLN A 172 4.90 -24.91 -0.77
CA GLN A 172 4.10 -25.46 -1.87
C GLN A 172 2.58 -25.28 -1.71
N ALA A 173 2.07 -25.12 -0.48
CA ALA A 173 0.65 -24.86 -0.25
C ALA A 173 0.24 -23.43 -0.66
N GLY A 174 1.22 -22.55 -0.89
CA GLY A 174 1.01 -21.16 -1.28
C GLY A 174 0.67 -20.25 -0.11
N PRO A 175 0.31 -18.99 -0.39
CA PRO A 175 0.06 -18.00 0.65
C PRO A 175 -1.28 -18.21 1.35
N VAL A 176 -1.33 -17.90 2.65
CA VAL A 176 -2.53 -17.90 3.48
C VAL A 176 -2.63 -16.58 4.26
N PRO A 177 -3.84 -16.09 4.59
CA PRO A 177 -3.99 -14.97 5.50
C PRO A 177 -3.50 -15.36 6.90
N TYR A 178 -2.79 -14.44 7.57
CA TYR A 178 -2.22 -14.67 8.89
C TYR A 178 -2.85 -13.79 9.96
N CYS A 179 -2.91 -12.47 9.71
CA CYS A 179 -3.57 -11.53 10.59
C CYS A 179 -4.12 -10.35 9.80
N ALA A 180 -5.06 -9.61 10.39
CA ALA A 180 -5.61 -8.43 9.77
C ALA A 180 -5.90 -7.33 10.80
N VAL A 181 -5.83 -6.08 10.35
CA VAL A 181 -6.26 -4.92 11.13
C VAL A 181 -7.10 -3.98 10.26
N LEU A 182 -8.12 -3.40 10.86
CA LEU A 182 -8.85 -2.27 10.30
C LEU A 182 -8.06 -1.00 10.57
N ARG A 183 -7.93 -0.14 9.57
CA ARG A 183 -7.32 1.19 9.67
C ARG A 183 -8.34 2.24 9.29
N VAL A 184 -8.46 3.27 10.11
CA VAL A 184 -9.48 4.31 9.97
C VAL A 184 -8.83 5.68 10.06
N GLY A 185 -9.16 6.60 9.15
CA GLY A 185 -8.72 7.99 9.25
C GLY A 185 -9.31 8.68 10.48
N CYS A 186 -8.75 9.83 10.87
CA CYS A 186 -9.25 10.62 11.99
C CYS A 186 -8.68 12.04 11.92
N GLY A 187 -9.38 13.02 12.52
CA GLY A 187 -8.90 14.38 12.76
C GLY A 187 -8.70 15.20 11.49
N GLY A 188 -9.54 15.00 10.48
CA GLY A 188 -9.44 15.71 9.18
C GLY A 188 -8.34 15.18 8.25
N SER A 189 -7.62 14.12 8.62
CA SER A 189 -6.65 13.47 7.75
C SER A 189 -7.32 12.89 6.50
N SER A 190 -6.65 13.03 5.35
CA SER A 190 -7.03 12.43 4.06
C SER A 190 -6.49 11.00 3.89
N THR A 191 -5.78 10.47 4.90
CA THR A 191 -5.27 9.10 4.94
C THR A 191 -5.63 8.42 6.26
N ASP A 192 -5.79 7.10 6.24
CA ASP A 192 -6.06 6.27 7.41
C ASP A 192 -4.79 5.78 8.13
N ASN A 193 -3.63 6.28 7.72
CA ASN A 193 -2.35 5.78 8.21
C ASN A 193 -2.20 6.05 9.72
N TRP A 194 -2.00 4.98 10.48
CA TRP A 194 -1.82 5.01 11.92
C TRP A 194 -0.69 5.94 12.39
N THR A 195 0.41 6.02 11.63
CA THR A 195 1.54 6.88 11.98
C THR A 195 1.26 8.38 11.77
N SER A 196 0.24 8.69 10.98
CA SER A 196 -0.20 10.04 10.62
C SER A 196 -1.45 10.48 11.40
N GLY A 197 -1.87 9.74 12.43
CA GLY A 197 -2.98 10.10 13.32
C GLY A 197 -4.24 9.26 13.16
N GLY A 198 -4.24 8.30 12.22
CA GLY A 198 -5.30 7.30 12.07
C GLY A 198 -5.41 6.34 13.26
N LEU A 199 -6.49 5.57 13.26
CA LEU A 199 -6.80 4.54 14.24
C LEU A 199 -6.54 3.15 13.65
N VAL A 200 -6.19 2.19 14.50
CA VAL A 200 -6.05 0.77 14.13
C VAL A 200 -6.84 -0.11 15.07
N ALA A 201 -7.55 -1.11 14.57
CA ALA A 201 -8.26 -2.09 15.39
C ALA A 201 -8.01 -3.51 14.88
N ASN A 202 -7.87 -4.46 15.80
CA ASN A 202 -7.59 -5.84 15.44
C ASN A 202 -8.83 -6.50 14.80
N LEU A 203 -8.61 -7.26 13.73
CA LEU A 203 -9.66 -8.04 13.09
C LEU A 203 -9.47 -9.52 13.41
N ASP A 204 -10.57 -10.22 13.61
CA ASP A 204 -10.58 -11.66 13.42
C ASP A 204 -10.34 -11.96 11.93
N VAL A 205 -9.22 -12.60 11.62
CA VAL A 205 -8.82 -12.91 10.25
C VAL A 205 -9.71 -13.98 9.60
N GLN A 206 -10.52 -14.70 10.38
CA GLN A 206 -11.48 -15.69 9.85
C GLN A 206 -12.79 -15.04 9.41
N GLY A 207 -13.31 -14.07 10.17
CA GLY A 207 -14.63 -13.48 9.93
C GLY A 207 -14.63 -12.02 9.49
N GLY A 208 -13.52 -11.29 9.60
CA GLY A 208 -13.46 -9.86 9.26
C GLY A 208 -14.16 -8.93 10.24
N ARG A 209 -14.50 -9.42 11.43
CA ARG A 209 -15.09 -8.63 12.52
C ARG A 209 -14.00 -8.01 13.37
N VAL A 210 -14.17 -6.75 13.77
CA VAL A 210 -13.28 -6.08 14.71
C VAL A 210 -13.45 -6.69 16.11
N VAL A 211 -12.35 -7.18 16.69
CA VAL A 211 -12.31 -7.89 17.98
C VAL A 211 -11.53 -7.14 19.06
N SER A 212 -11.28 -5.84 18.84
CA SER A 212 -10.66 -4.97 19.84
C SER A 212 -11.22 -3.55 19.75
N PRO A 213 -11.06 -2.74 20.81
CA PRO A 213 -11.10 -1.29 20.68
C PRO A 213 -10.06 -0.82 19.66
N ALA A 214 -10.29 0.35 19.07
CA ALA A 214 -9.27 1.00 18.26
C ALA A 214 -8.13 1.52 19.12
N PHE A 215 -6.95 1.61 18.54
CA PHE A 215 -5.77 2.20 19.13
C PHE A 215 -5.31 3.42 18.34
N ARG A 216 -5.03 4.49 19.07
CA ARG A 216 -4.41 5.71 18.56
C ARG A 216 -2.99 5.81 19.06
N LYS A 217 -2.06 6.28 18.21
CA LYS A 217 -0.64 6.44 18.57
C LYS A 217 -0.37 7.71 19.39
N ARG A 218 -1.13 8.78 19.15
CA ARG A 218 -0.91 10.11 19.75
C ARG A 218 -2.24 10.74 20.15
N PRO A 219 -2.56 10.82 21.45
CA PRO A 219 -1.90 10.09 22.55
C PRO A 219 -2.03 8.58 22.37
N PHE A 220 -1.19 7.80 23.08
CA PHE A 220 -1.33 6.34 23.13
C PHE A 220 -2.58 5.97 23.91
N GLN A 221 -3.65 5.59 23.19
CA GLN A 221 -4.97 5.43 23.80
C GLN A 221 -5.80 4.39 23.05
N PHE A 222 -6.54 3.59 23.81
CA PHE A 222 -7.62 2.75 23.30
C PHE A 222 -8.95 3.50 23.28
N LEU A 223 -9.72 3.30 22.22
CA LEU A 223 -10.97 4.00 21.93
C LEU A 223 -12.03 2.99 21.51
N GLU A 224 -13.14 2.94 22.24
CA GLU A 224 -14.31 2.11 21.84
C GLU A 224 -15.06 2.71 20.65
N ARG A 225 -15.02 4.04 20.53
CA ARG A 225 -15.72 4.81 19.51
C ARG A 225 -14.76 5.69 18.73
N HIS A 226 -15.05 5.89 17.46
CA HIS A 226 -14.35 6.83 16.62
C HIS A 226 -14.56 8.27 17.13
N PRO A 227 -13.50 9.07 17.36
CA PRO A 227 -13.63 10.41 17.93
C PRO A 227 -14.52 11.36 17.11
N ASP A 228 -14.43 11.29 15.78
CA ASP A 228 -15.14 12.23 14.90
C ASP A 228 -16.58 11.78 14.56
N SER A 229 -16.78 10.51 14.16
CA SER A 229 -18.11 9.99 13.78
C SER A 229 -18.94 9.43 14.95
N GLY A 230 -18.32 9.17 16.10
CA GLY A 230 -18.98 8.51 17.25
C GLY A 230 -19.30 7.02 17.04
N GLN A 231 -18.99 6.45 15.86
CA GLN A 231 -19.25 5.04 15.57
C GLN A 231 -18.49 4.11 16.50
N ARG A 232 -19.15 3.04 16.94
CA ARG A 232 -18.48 1.98 17.70
C ARG A 232 -17.57 1.20 16.77
N ILE A 233 -16.32 0.99 17.17
CA ILE A 233 -15.31 0.33 16.35
C ILE A 233 -15.27 -1.17 16.64
N GLU A 234 -15.22 -1.55 17.91
CA GLU A 234 -15.26 -2.97 18.29
C GLU A 234 -16.60 -3.60 17.92
N GLY A 235 -16.56 -4.74 17.24
CA GLY A 235 -17.71 -5.42 16.70
C GLY A 235 -18.13 -4.96 15.31
N PHE A 236 -17.49 -3.94 14.73
CA PHE A 236 -17.72 -3.56 13.33
C PHE A 236 -17.36 -4.72 12.40
N GLU A 237 -18.24 -5.01 11.44
CA GLU A 237 -18.02 -6.05 10.43
C GLU A 237 -17.55 -5.41 9.14
N VAL A 238 -16.35 -5.79 8.68
CA VAL A 238 -15.81 -5.25 7.43
C VAL A 238 -16.58 -5.86 6.24
N PRO A 239 -17.20 -5.04 5.39
CA PRO A 239 -17.87 -5.54 4.19
C PRO A 239 -16.88 -6.21 3.23
N ARG A 240 -17.32 -7.31 2.60
CA ARG A 240 -16.53 -8.05 1.58
C ARG A 240 -15.17 -8.54 2.08
N PHE A 241 -15.00 -8.77 3.40
CA PHE A 241 -13.71 -9.16 3.95
C PHE A 241 -13.15 -10.45 3.33
N ASN A 242 -13.98 -11.47 3.08
CA ASN A 242 -13.53 -12.70 2.41
C ASN A 242 -13.02 -12.44 0.98
N GLU A 243 -13.67 -11.54 0.24
CA GLU A 243 -13.20 -11.10 -1.08
C GLU A 243 -11.83 -10.41 -0.96
N MET A 244 -11.60 -9.63 0.10
CA MET A 244 -10.29 -9.02 0.37
C MET A 244 -9.20 -10.06 0.66
N VAL A 245 -9.51 -11.08 1.46
CA VAL A 245 -8.61 -12.21 1.74
C VAL A 245 -8.25 -12.94 0.45
N ASP A 246 -9.22 -13.22 -0.41
CA ASP A 246 -9.01 -13.89 -1.70
C ASP A 246 -8.14 -13.04 -2.63
N VAL A 247 -8.41 -11.74 -2.73
CA VAL A 247 -7.60 -10.80 -3.53
C VAL A 247 -6.16 -10.74 -3.02
N ALA A 248 -5.95 -10.58 -1.71
CA ALA A 248 -4.61 -10.54 -1.10
C ALA A 248 -3.83 -11.84 -1.33
N THR A 249 -4.50 -12.99 -1.15
CA THR A 249 -3.92 -14.32 -1.33
C THR A 249 -3.52 -14.57 -2.78
N ARG A 250 -4.40 -14.23 -3.74
CA ARG A 250 -4.07 -14.31 -5.18
C ARG A 250 -2.94 -13.38 -5.56
N ALA A 251 -2.91 -12.16 -5.01
CA ALA A 251 -1.85 -11.19 -5.27
C ALA A 251 -0.49 -11.67 -4.76
N HIS A 252 -0.43 -12.29 -3.58
CA HIS A 252 0.82 -12.83 -3.03
C HIS A 252 1.41 -13.96 -3.89
N ARG A 253 0.60 -14.75 -4.60
CA ARG A 253 1.11 -15.78 -5.52
C ARG A 253 2.00 -15.23 -6.64
N LEU A 254 1.89 -13.94 -6.98
CA LEU A 254 2.76 -13.28 -7.95
C LEU A 254 4.18 -13.01 -7.40
N PHE A 255 4.35 -13.14 -6.09
CA PHE A 255 5.60 -12.87 -5.38
C PHE A 255 6.01 -14.10 -4.54
N PRO A 256 6.25 -15.27 -5.17
CA PRO A 256 6.56 -16.51 -4.45
C PRO A 256 7.86 -16.42 -3.62
N PHE A 257 8.72 -15.44 -3.93
CA PHE A 257 9.93 -15.14 -3.18
C PHE A 257 9.67 -14.41 -1.85
N ALA A 258 8.50 -13.81 -1.64
CA ALA A 258 8.20 -13.09 -0.41
C ALA A 258 7.58 -14.04 0.63
N SER A 259 8.22 -14.20 1.79
CA SER A 259 7.68 -15.03 2.87
C SER A 259 6.42 -14.44 3.50
N SER A 260 6.31 -13.11 3.56
CA SER A 260 5.10 -12.43 4.02
C SER A 260 4.94 -11.06 3.36
N LEU A 261 3.68 -10.62 3.20
CA LEU A 261 3.33 -9.32 2.63
C LEU A 261 2.09 -8.77 3.36
N GLY A 262 2.09 -7.46 3.63
CA GLY A 262 0.92 -6.75 4.12
C GLY A 262 0.23 -6.00 2.99
N TRP A 263 -1.03 -6.33 2.75
CA TRP A 263 -1.87 -5.79 1.70
C TRP A 263 -2.82 -4.78 2.29
N ASP A 264 -2.82 -3.56 1.77
CA ASP A 264 -3.78 -2.56 2.14
C ASP A 264 -4.91 -2.58 1.11
N LEU A 265 -6.10 -2.99 1.53
CA LEU A 265 -7.27 -3.12 0.67
C LEU A 265 -8.36 -2.14 1.10
N ALA A 266 -9.06 -1.58 0.13
CA ALA A 266 -10.24 -0.76 0.37
C ALA A 266 -11.50 -1.47 -0.12
N CYS A 267 -12.60 -1.33 0.62
CA CYS A 267 -13.93 -1.72 0.17
C CYS A 267 -14.56 -0.52 -0.54
N VAL A 268 -14.70 -0.60 -1.85
CA VAL A 268 -15.34 0.42 -2.69
C VAL A 268 -16.69 -0.05 -3.18
N ARG A 269 -17.55 0.89 -3.61
CA ARG A 269 -18.91 0.57 -4.09
C ARG A 269 -18.96 -0.51 -5.18
N THR A 270 -17.87 -0.65 -5.95
CA THR A 270 -17.76 -1.61 -7.05
C THR A 270 -17.01 -2.90 -6.69
N GLY A 271 -16.64 -3.12 -5.42
CA GLY A 271 -15.91 -4.30 -4.97
C GLY A 271 -14.68 -3.99 -4.10
N VAL A 272 -13.68 -4.87 -4.13
CA VAL A 272 -12.42 -4.66 -3.39
C VAL A 272 -11.33 -4.12 -4.31
N VAL A 273 -10.49 -3.21 -3.81
CA VAL A 273 -9.29 -2.72 -4.52
C VAL A 273 -8.04 -2.77 -3.64
N ILE A 274 -6.92 -3.17 -4.22
CA ILE A 274 -5.60 -3.06 -3.58
C ILE A 274 -5.10 -1.62 -3.70
N ILE A 275 -4.75 -1.01 -2.57
CA ILE A 275 -4.20 0.35 -2.46
C ILE A 275 -2.67 0.34 -2.52
N GLU A 276 -2.07 -0.57 -1.76
CA GLU A 276 -0.63 -0.79 -1.72
C GLU A 276 -0.29 -2.17 -1.13
N VAL A 277 0.95 -2.60 -1.35
CA VAL A 277 1.56 -3.78 -0.73
C VAL A 277 2.83 -3.35 0.00
N ASN A 278 3.04 -3.93 1.18
CA ASN A 278 4.13 -3.59 2.08
C ASN A 278 4.88 -4.85 2.49
N ASN A 279 6.18 -4.91 2.20
CA ASN A 279 7.07 -5.96 2.71
C ASN A 279 7.51 -5.70 4.16
N ASP A 280 7.57 -4.43 4.57
CA ASP A 280 7.57 -4.02 5.98
C ASP A 280 6.16 -3.54 6.34
N TRP A 281 5.32 -4.50 6.73
CA TRP A 281 3.90 -4.26 6.99
C TRP A 281 3.62 -3.76 8.40
N GLY A 282 4.66 -3.51 9.21
CA GLY A 282 4.51 -2.90 10.53
C GLY A 282 3.99 -3.87 11.60
N ALA A 283 4.67 -4.99 11.80
CA ALA A 283 4.33 -6.01 12.81
C ALA A 283 4.07 -5.46 14.22
N ASN A 284 4.71 -4.34 14.57
CA ASN A 284 4.46 -3.61 15.82
C ASN A 284 2.98 -3.26 16.06
N VAL A 285 2.18 -3.06 15.00
CA VAL A 285 0.74 -2.80 15.15
C VAL A 285 0.04 -4.00 15.78
N HIS A 286 0.39 -5.21 15.35
CA HIS A 286 -0.25 -6.42 15.85
C HIS A 286 0.22 -6.79 17.27
N ARG A 287 1.45 -6.41 17.64
CA ARG A 287 1.98 -6.57 19.02
C ARG A 287 1.21 -5.79 20.08
N ILE A 288 0.49 -4.74 19.67
CA ILE A 288 -0.39 -3.98 20.57
C ILE A 288 -1.55 -4.86 21.05
N PHE A 289 -2.02 -5.76 20.18
CA PHE A 289 -3.19 -6.61 20.43
C PHE A 289 -2.81 -8.03 20.86
N ASP A 290 -1.63 -8.52 20.46
CA ASP A 290 -1.10 -9.83 20.86
C ASP A 290 0.37 -9.71 21.30
N LYS A 291 0.63 -9.86 22.61
CA LYS A 291 2.00 -9.84 23.16
C LYS A 291 2.85 -11.05 22.74
N SER A 292 2.21 -12.13 22.31
CA SER A 292 2.86 -13.36 21.83
C SER A 292 2.97 -13.41 20.31
N PHE A 293 2.59 -12.33 19.62
CA PHE A 293 2.50 -12.26 18.16
C PHE A 293 3.77 -12.75 17.45
N ASP A 294 4.94 -12.33 17.94
CA ASP A 294 6.22 -12.72 17.35
C ASP A 294 6.44 -14.24 17.40
N ARG A 295 6.05 -14.89 18.50
CA ARG A 295 6.17 -16.35 18.65
C ARG A 295 5.23 -17.07 17.68
N HIS A 296 3.97 -16.64 17.62
CA HIS A 296 2.98 -17.20 16.70
C HIS A 296 3.40 -17.03 15.24
N PHE A 297 3.98 -15.88 14.90
CA PHE A 297 4.41 -15.58 13.54
C PHE A 297 5.62 -16.42 13.13
N LEU A 298 6.60 -16.58 14.01
CA LEU A 298 7.78 -17.41 13.73
C LEU A 298 7.38 -18.87 13.50
N THR A 299 6.52 -19.43 14.36
CA THR A 299 6.00 -20.78 14.15
C THR A 299 5.26 -20.89 12.81
N ALA A 300 4.46 -19.88 12.45
CA ALA A 300 3.76 -19.85 11.16
C ALA A 300 4.72 -19.82 9.96
N VAL A 301 5.84 -19.10 10.03
CA VAL A 301 6.81 -19.04 8.94
C VAL A 301 7.68 -20.30 8.89
N GLU A 302 8.12 -20.83 10.03
CA GLU A 302 9.02 -21.99 10.11
C GLU A 302 8.34 -23.32 9.74
N SER A 303 7.01 -23.41 9.88
CA SER A 303 6.23 -24.59 9.48
C SER A 303 5.96 -24.67 7.96
N SER A 304 6.68 -23.89 7.14
CA SER A 304 6.41 -23.62 5.72
C SER A 304 7.42 -24.24 4.78
#